data_AF-A0A2K1Q4C6-F1
#
_entry.id   AF-A0A2K1Q4C6-F1
#
_cell.length_a   1.000
_cell.length_b   1.000
_cell.length_c   1.000
_cell.angle_alpha   90.00
_cell.angle_beta   90.00
_cell.angle_gamma   90.00
#
_symmetry.space_group_name_H-M   'P 1'
#
loop_
_entity.id
_entity.type
_entity.pdbx_description
1 polymer ?
#
loop_
_entity_poly.entity_id
_entity_poly.type
_entity_poly.pdbx_seq_one_letter_code
_entity_poly.pdbx_strand_id
1 'polypeptide(L)'
;MISHMQYGNGAVFSHPLLDQAMAEHSSMQNSLNAVLRTFQKYIDWSRQALPETALQVLTDSIMKSLLPRFDKFTDRFNGLGITVHDTWATHITLESLLVKNGTFTAVIKYHIQDHFGLDTEDITNDFYRQFRIFRIWFYLQHINNHAFKPFISEIVLTKKISVGRYDKI
;
A
#
# COMPACT_ATOMS: atom_id res chain seq x y z
N MET A 1 -7.02 -14.72 5.01
CA MET A 1 -6.92 -13.92 6.24
C MET A 1 -7.55 -14.65 7.43
N ILE A 2 -8.85 -14.94 7.48
CA ILE A 2 -9.46 -15.64 8.64
C ILE A 2 -8.78 -16.98 8.98
N SER A 3 -8.54 -17.83 7.97
CA SER A 3 -7.81 -19.10 8.18
C SER A 3 -6.38 -18.89 8.67
N HIS A 4 -5.76 -17.74 8.36
CA HIS A 4 -4.43 -17.38 8.85
C HIS A 4 -4.45 -17.03 10.33
N MET A 5 -5.46 -16.27 10.77
CA MET A 5 -5.66 -15.90 12.18
C MET A 5 -5.79 -17.13 13.10
N GLN A 6 -6.37 -18.22 12.60
CA GLN A 6 -6.57 -19.46 13.37
C GLN A 6 -5.26 -20.08 13.88
N TYR A 7 -4.13 -19.82 13.21
CA TYR A 7 -2.83 -20.32 13.67
C TYR A 7 -2.28 -19.58 14.88
N GLY A 8 -2.66 -18.30 15.09
CA GLY A 8 -2.24 -17.49 16.24
C GLY A 8 -0.74 -17.28 16.43
N ASN A 9 0.08 -17.67 15.45
CA ASN A 9 1.54 -17.72 15.61
C ASN A 9 2.26 -16.40 15.25
N GLY A 10 1.53 -15.41 14.73
CA GLY A 10 2.08 -14.12 14.32
C GLY A 10 2.85 -14.14 13.00
N ALA A 11 2.77 -15.24 12.23
CA ALA A 11 3.40 -15.30 10.91
C ALA A 11 2.82 -14.24 9.97
N VAL A 12 3.62 -13.74 9.03
CA VAL A 12 3.17 -12.77 8.01
C VAL A 12 2.04 -13.38 7.18
N PHE A 13 0.97 -12.60 6.98
CA PHE A 13 -0.11 -12.92 6.05
C PHE A 13 0.16 -12.24 4.71
N SER A 14 0.25 -13.00 3.63
CA SER A 14 0.28 -12.48 2.27
C SER A 14 -0.62 -13.33 1.37
N HIS A 15 -1.23 -12.72 0.37
CA HIS A 15 -2.11 -13.42 -0.55
C HIS A 15 -2.18 -12.74 -1.92
N PRO A 16 -2.07 -13.47 -3.05
CA PRO A 16 -2.08 -12.86 -4.38
C PRO A 16 -3.33 -12.04 -4.71
N LEU A 17 -4.51 -12.46 -4.23
CA LEU A 17 -5.75 -11.68 -4.40
C LEU A 17 -5.72 -10.35 -3.65
N LEU A 18 -4.97 -10.25 -2.56
CA LEU A 18 -4.81 -9.00 -1.82
C LEU A 18 -3.88 -8.05 -2.60
N ASP A 19 -2.79 -8.59 -3.18
CA ASP A 19 -1.89 -7.85 -4.06
C ASP A 19 -2.64 -7.30 -5.28
N GLN A 20 -3.44 -8.15 -5.93
CA GLN A 20 -4.26 -7.76 -7.07
C GLN A 20 -5.29 -6.69 -6.68
N ALA A 21 -6.00 -6.88 -5.56
CA ALA A 21 -7.00 -5.93 -5.10
C ALA A 21 -6.39 -4.55 -4.88
N MET A 22 -5.20 -4.45 -4.25
CA MET A 22 -4.52 -3.18 -4.07
C MET A 22 -4.03 -2.62 -5.41
N ALA A 23 -3.50 -3.46 -6.30
CA ALA A 23 -3.01 -3.02 -7.60
C ALA A 23 -4.10 -2.40 -8.47
N GLU A 24 -5.35 -2.83 -8.32
CA GLU A 24 -6.53 -2.31 -9.03
C GLU A 24 -7.24 -1.18 -8.26
N HIS A 25 -6.88 -0.97 -6.99
CA HIS A 25 -7.54 0.01 -6.15
C HIS A 25 -7.19 1.44 -6.55
N SER A 26 -8.20 2.33 -6.56
CA SER A 26 -7.97 3.70 -7.05
C SER A 26 -7.13 4.56 -6.10
N SER A 27 -6.95 4.16 -4.83
CA SER A 27 -6.06 4.89 -3.91
C SER A 27 -4.61 4.88 -4.38
N MET A 28 -4.22 3.90 -5.22
CA MET A 28 -2.92 3.84 -5.88
C MET A 28 -2.61 5.09 -6.71
N GLN A 29 -3.62 5.74 -7.30
CA GLN A 29 -3.39 6.76 -8.31
C GLN A 29 -2.67 8.00 -7.77
N ASN A 30 -2.89 8.38 -6.51
CA ASN A 30 -2.32 9.61 -5.97
C ASN A 30 -0.80 9.55 -5.91
N SER A 31 -0.24 8.60 -5.16
CA SER A 31 1.21 8.42 -5.06
C SER A 31 1.85 8.04 -6.39
N LEU A 32 1.18 7.23 -7.21
CA LEU A 32 1.68 6.84 -8.53
C LEU A 32 1.78 8.05 -9.46
N ASN A 33 0.73 8.88 -9.54
CA ASN A 33 0.74 10.08 -10.36
C ASN A 33 1.75 11.11 -9.84
N ALA A 34 1.97 11.19 -8.53
CA ALA A 34 3.03 12.03 -7.95
C ALA A 34 4.42 11.62 -8.48
N VAL A 35 4.71 10.32 -8.51
CA VAL A 35 5.95 9.77 -9.09
C VAL A 35 6.05 10.09 -10.58
N LEU A 36 5.02 9.73 -11.36
CA LEU A 36 5.04 9.89 -12.82
C LEU A 36 5.13 11.35 -13.26
N ARG A 37 4.39 12.26 -12.61
CA ARG A 37 4.45 13.70 -12.89
C ARG A 37 5.81 14.29 -12.53
N THR A 38 6.43 13.81 -11.46
CA THR A 38 7.80 14.22 -11.09
C THR A 38 8.79 13.80 -12.17
N PHE A 39 8.74 12.54 -12.61
CA PHE A 39 9.59 12.08 -13.72
C PHE A 39 9.35 12.89 -14.99
N GLN A 40 8.10 13.04 -15.42
CA GLN A 40 7.77 13.77 -16.65
C GLN A 40 8.31 15.21 -16.65
N LYS A 41 8.22 15.89 -15.49
CA LYS A 41 8.65 17.28 -15.32
C LYS A 41 10.16 17.44 -15.21
N TYR A 42 10.85 16.53 -14.50
CA TYR A 42 12.24 16.73 -14.11
C TYR A 42 13.26 15.88 -14.88
N ILE A 43 12.82 14.91 -15.69
CA ILE A 43 13.72 14.22 -16.64
C ILE A 43 14.37 15.25 -17.56
N ASP A 44 15.69 15.20 -17.66
CA ASP A 44 16.43 15.88 -18.73
C ASP A 44 16.27 15.03 -19.99
N TRP A 45 15.31 15.41 -20.82
CA TRP A 45 14.97 14.70 -22.05
C TRP A 45 16.10 14.71 -23.09
N SER A 46 17.03 15.67 -23.02
CA SER A 46 18.19 15.74 -23.92
C SER A 46 19.28 14.78 -23.48
N ARG A 47 19.51 14.69 -22.16
CA ARG A 47 20.48 13.76 -21.56
C ARG A 47 19.93 12.37 -21.26
N GLN A 48 18.63 12.17 -21.44
CA GLN A 48 17.91 10.93 -21.13
C GLN A 48 18.13 10.44 -19.69
N ALA A 49 18.20 11.38 -18.75
CA ALA A 49 18.55 11.09 -17.36
C ALA A 49 17.68 11.88 -16.38
N LEU A 50 17.42 11.30 -15.21
CA LEU A 50 16.82 12.00 -14.08
C LEU A 50 17.93 12.64 -13.24
N PRO A 51 17.97 13.97 -13.09
CA PRO A 51 19.00 14.63 -12.29
C PRO A 51 18.81 14.31 -10.80
N GLU A 52 19.90 14.28 -10.05
CA GLU A 52 19.89 13.98 -8.60
C GLU A 52 19.00 14.94 -7.80
N THR A 53 18.93 16.21 -8.20
CA THR A 53 18.06 17.21 -7.59
C THR A 53 16.56 16.86 -7.68
N ALA A 54 16.18 16.02 -8.65
CA ALA A 54 14.81 15.54 -8.76
C ALA A 54 14.45 14.49 -7.70
N LEU A 55 15.44 13.82 -7.07
CA LEU A 55 15.19 12.80 -6.04
C LEU A 55 14.60 13.41 -4.77
N GLN A 56 15.07 14.60 -4.37
CA GLN A 56 14.47 15.31 -3.24
C GLN A 56 13.02 15.71 -3.56
N VAL A 57 12.78 16.27 -4.75
CA VAL A 57 11.44 16.66 -5.20
C VAL A 57 10.50 15.46 -5.29
N LEU A 58 11.00 14.32 -5.76
CA LEU A 58 10.26 13.06 -5.81
C LEU A 58 9.83 12.62 -4.42
N THR A 59 10.78 12.60 -3.47
CA THR A 59 10.51 12.24 -2.07
C THR A 59 9.45 13.16 -1.47
N ASP A 60 9.61 14.48 -1.62
CA ASP A 60 8.66 15.47 -1.11
C ASP A 60 7.27 15.31 -1.75
N SER A 61 7.22 15.00 -3.05
CA SER A 61 5.96 14.81 -3.77
C SER A 61 5.22 13.55 -3.32
N ILE A 62 5.93 12.47 -3.01
CA ILE A 62 5.35 11.24 -2.47
C ILE A 62 4.85 11.48 -1.05
N MET A 63 5.64 12.13 -0.20
CA MET A 63 5.28 12.42 1.20
C MET A 63 4.05 13.32 1.32
N LYS A 64 3.80 14.20 0.32
CA LYS A 64 2.60 15.04 0.24
C LYS A 64 1.41 14.35 -0.43
N SER A 65 1.62 13.18 -1.04
CA SER A 65 0.57 12.43 -1.71
C SER A 65 -0.20 11.53 -0.75
N LEU A 66 -1.39 11.10 -1.14
CA LEU A 66 -2.09 10.03 -0.45
C LEU A 66 -1.45 8.68 -0.84
N LEU A 67 -0.96 7.97 0.16
CA LEU A 67 -0.42 6.62 -0.02
C LEU A 67 -1.55 5.59 -0.20
N PRO A 68 -1.28 4.47 -0.87
CA PRO A 68 -2.30 3.46 -1.11
C PRO A 68 -2.79 2.83 0.19
N ARG A 69 -4.11 2.84 0.37
CA ARG A 69 -4.83 2.17 1.45
C ARG A 69 -6.24 1.78 1.00
N PHE A 70 -6.88 0.88 1.74
CA PHE A 70 -8.28 0.48 1.52
C PHE A 70 -9.22 1.33 2.37
N ASP A 71 -9.42 2.60 2.00
CA ASP A 71 -10.19 3.57 2.79
C ASP A 71 -11.57 3.92 2.21
N LYS A 72 -11.99 3.27 1.11
CA LYS A 72 -13.31 3.54 0.55
C LYS A 72 -14.40 2.89 1.37
N PHE A 73 -15.59 3.51 1.31
CA PHE A 73 -16.79 2.91 1.87
C PHE A 73 -17.09 1.53 1.27
N THR A 74 -16.73 1.26 0.01
CA THR A 74 -16.88 -0.07 -0.61
C THR A 74 -15.95 -1.12 -0.02
N ASP A 75 -14.76 -0.72 0.45
CA ASP A 75 -13.76 -1.63 1.03
C ASP A 75 -14.24 -2.23 2.35
N ARG A 76 -15.15 -1.51 3.01
CA ARG A 76 -15.83 -1.91 4.24
C ARG A 76 -16.82 -3.06 4.06
N PHE A 77 -17.28 -3.32 2.83
CA PHE A 77 -18.29 -4.36 2.54
C PHE A 77 -17.76 -5.50 1.64
N ASN A 78 -16.60 -5.34 1.00
CA ASN A 78 -15.99 -6.38 0.16
C ASN A 78 -14.93 -7.25 0.87
N GLY A 79 -14.74 -7.04 2.18
CA GLY A 79 -13.80 -7.79 3.02
C GLY A 79 -12.35 -7.29 3.00
N LEU A 80 -12.02 -6.27 2.18
CA LEU A 80 -10.68 -5.69 2.14
C LEU A 80 -10.38 -4.86 3.40
N GLY A 81 -11.33 -4.04 3.86
CA GLY A 81 -11.22 -3.30 5.13
C GLY A 81 -11.30 -4.19 6.37
N ILE A 82 -11.64 -5.48 6.21
CA ILE A 82 -11.51 -6.49 7.27
C ILE A 82 -10.11 -7.13 7.25
N THR A 83 -9.51 -7.24 6.06
CA THR A 83 -8.22 -7.91 5.83
C THR A 83 -7.03 -6.98 6.11
N VAL A 84 -7.21 -5.70 5.85
CA VAL A 84 -6.24 -4.63 6.08
C VAL A 84 -6.94 -3.57 6.90
N HIS A 85 -6.60 -3.48 8.17
CA HIS A 85 -7.25 -2.60 9.13
C HIS A 85 -6.73 -1.16 9.01
N ASP A 86 -5.40 -0.96 8.98
CA ASP A 86 -4.79 0.32 8.66
C ASP A 86 -3.41 0.15 8.00
N THR A 87 -3.00 1.07 7.12
CA THR A 87 -1.68 0.97 6.50
C THR A 87 -0.62 1.55 7.43
N TRP A 88 0.16 0.68 8.07
CA TRP A 88 1.24 1.07 8.97
C TRP A 88 2.48 1.57 8.21
N ALA A 89 2.86 0.87 7.14
CA ALA A 89 4.05 1.21 6.36
C ALA A 89 3.81 1.03 4.86
N THR A 90 4.41 1.92 4.06
CA THR A 90 4.48 1.78 2.60
C THR A 90 5.90 2.09 2.17
N HIS A 91 6.53 1.12 1.52
CA HIS A 91 7.83 1.27 0.88
C HIS A 91 7.64 1.30 -0.64
N ILE A 92 8.15 2.35 -1.29
CA ILE A 92 8.07 2.54 -2.74
C ILE A 92 9.49 2.48 -3.30
N THR A 93 9.74 1.52 -4.18
CA THR A 93 11.03 1.31 -4.82
C THR A 93 10.93 1.59 -6.31
N LEU A 94 11.79 2.46 -6.84
CA LEU A 94 12.02 2.56 -8.28
C LEU A 94 13.01 1.46 -8.68
N GLU A 95 12.52 0.37 -9.26
CA GLU A 95 13.37 -0.75 -9.70
C GLU A 95 14.13 -0.44 -10.99
N SER A 96 13.50 0.30 -11.90
CA SER A 96 14.18 0.81 -13.10
C SER A 96 13.49 2.03 -13.68
N LEU A 97 14.26 2.88 -14.36
CA LEU A 97 13.79 4.00 -15.16
C LEU A 97 14.56 4.03 -16.48
N LEU A 98 13.85 3.83 -17.60
CA LEU A 98 14.39 3.92 -18.94
C LEU A 98 13.84 5.16 -19.63
N VAL A 99 14.68 6.08 -20.09
CA VAL A 99 14.26 7.26 -20.85
C VAL A 99 14.74 7.11 -22.30
N LYS A 100 13.81 7.07 -23.25
CA LYS A 100 14.14 6.91 -24.68
C LYS A 100 13.03 7.49 -25.56
N ASN A 101 13.42 8.12 -26.67
CA ASN A 101 12.49 8.59 -27.72
C ASN A 101 11.33 9.45 -27.18
N GLY A 102 11.62 10.37 -26.25
CA GLY A 102 10.59 11.24 -25.67
C GLY A 102 9.58 10.53 -24.77
N THR A 103 9.88 9.30 -24.34
CA THR A 103 9.09 8.50 -23.40
C THR A 103 9.98 8.05 -22.25
N PHE A 104 9.44 7.93 -21.05
CA PHE A 104 10.08 7.16 -19.98
C PHE A 104 9.25 5.92 -19.65
N THR A 105 9.92 4.82 -19.33
CA THR A 105 9.34 3.61 -18.76
C THR A 105 9.89 3.41 -17.37
N ALA A 106 9.01 3.44 -16.36
CA ALA A 106 9.37 3.20 -14.97
C ALA A 106 8.81 1.85 -14.51
N VAL A 107 9.59 1.13 -13.72
CA VAL A 107 9.14 -0.05 -12.96
C VAL A 107 9.18 0.34 -11.48
N ILE A 108 8.00 0.42 -10.87
CA ILE A 108 7.82 0.89 -9.50
C ILE A 108 7.22 -0.25 -8.69
N LYS A 109 7.90 -0.65 -7.62
CA LYS A 109 7.43 -1.65 -6.68
C LYS A 109 6.88 -0.97 -5.43
N TYR A 110 5.70 -1.38 -5.01
CA TYR A 110 5.10 -1.03 -3.74
C TYR A 110 5.14 -2.24 -2.83
N HIS A 111 5.55 -2.02 -1.58
CA HIS A 111 5.47 -2.98 -0.50
C HIS A 111 4.75 -2.30 0.66
N ILE A 112 3.53 -2.76 0.92
CA ILE A 112 2.60 -2.15 1.87
C ILE A 112 2.36 -3.13 3.00
N GLN A 113 2.38 -2.63 4.23
CA GLN A 113 2.22 -3.42 5.44
C GLN A 113 1.17 -2.81 6.35
N ASP A 114 0.32 -3.67 6.90
CA ASP A 114 -0.61 -3.38 7.98
C ASP A 114 -0.24 -4.23 9.19
N HIS A 115 -0.31 -3.63 10.38
CA HIS A 115 -0.11 -4.33 11.63
C HIS A 115 -1.46 -4.75 12.21
N PHE A 116 -1.80 -6.03 12.05
CA PHE A 116 -3.09 -6.58 12.45
C PHE A 116 -3.12 -7.00 13.94
N GLY A 117 -2.75 -6.06 14.81
CA GLY A 117 -2.94 -6.12 16.25
C GLY A 117 -4.05 -5.18 16.66
N LEU A 118 -5.03 -5.67 17.43
CA LEU A 118 -6.14 -4.84 17.87
C LEU A 118 -5.89 -4.28 19.25
N ASP A 119 -6.29 -3.04 19.47
CA ASP A 119 -6.35 -2.42 20.79
C ASP A 119 -7.80 -2.08 21.19
N THR A 120 -7.95 -1.32 22.28
CA THR A 120 -9.27 -0.95 22.80
C THR A 120 -9.98 0.05 21.88
N GLU A 121 -9.24 0.92 21.18
CA GLU A 121 -9.80 1.89 20.24
C GLU A 121 -10.40 1.15 19.03
N ASP A 122 -9.73 0.11 18.54
CA ASP A 122 -10.21 -0.69 17.42
C ASP A 122 -11.54 -1.39 17.70
N ILE A 123 -11.69 -1.98 18.89
CA ILE A 123 -12.94 -2.68 19.27
C ILE A 123 -14.06 -1.73 19.72
N THR A 124 -13.74 -0.48 20.03
CA THR A 124 -14.74 0.55 20.37
C THR A 124 -15.13 1.38 19.16
N ASN A 125 -14.40 1.29 18.04
CA ASN A 125 -14.75 1.91 16.78
C ASN A 125 -16.16 1.47 16.29
N ASP A 126 -17.01 2.43 15.92
CA ASP A 126 -18.42 2.17 15.58
C ASP A 126 -18.60 1.26 14.37
N PHE A 127 -17.63 1.23 13.45
CA PHE A 127 -17.63 0.36 12.28
C PHE A 127 -17.10 -1.04 12.63
N TYR A 128 -15.89 -1.13 13.19
CA TYR A 128 -15.24 -2.43 13.46
C TYR A 128 -15.96 -3.24 14.54
N ARG A 129 -16.55 -2.57 15.55
CA ARG A 129 -17.34 -3.22 16.62
C ARG A 129 -18.54 -4.04 16.10
N GLN A 130 -19.06 -3.68 14.93
CA GLN A 130 -20.19 -4.41 14.31
C GLN A 130 -19.79 -5.83 13.91
N PHE A 131 -18.53 -6.06 13.53
CA PHE A 131 -18.09 -7.38 13.11
C PHE A 131 -17.58 -8.19 14.31
N ARG A 132 -18.14 -9.39 14.50
CA ARG A 132 -17.78 -10.28 15.60
C ARG A 132 -16.30 -10.69 15.55
N ILE A 133 -15.72 -10.75 14.35
CA ILE A 133 -14.33 -11.17 14.16
C ILE A 133 -13.33 -10.28 14.90
N PHE A 134 -13.50 -8.95 14.90
CA PHE A 134 -12.60 -8.04 15.62
C PHE A 134 -12.69 -8.25 17.14
N ARG A 135 -13.89 -8.45 17.69
CA ARG A 135 -14.07 -8.72 19.12
C ARG A 135 -13.47 -10.06 19.54
N ILE A 136 -13.66 -11.10 18.74
CA ILE A 136 -13.07 -12.43 18.99
C ILE A 136 -11.55 -12.35 18.89
N TRP A 137 -11.03 -11.70 17.85
CA TRP A 137 -9.59 -11.56 17.65
C TRP A 137 -8.94 -10.78 18.79
N PHE A 138 -9.51 -9.64 19.18
CA PHE A 138 -9.06 -8.87 20.34
C PHE A 138 -9.04 -9.74 21.59
N TYR A 139 -10.12 -10.47 21.89
CA TYR A 139 -10.15 -11.36 23.05
C TYR A 139 -9.02 -12.40 22.99
N LEU A 140 -8.85 -13.07 21.85
CA LEU A 140 -7.79 -14.07 21.66
C LEU A 140 -6.37 -13.50 21.83
N GLN A 141 -6.15 -12.25 21.41
CA GLN A 141 -4.87 -11.56 21.55
C GLN A 141 -4.55 -11.15 23.00
N HIS A 142 -5.56 -11.00 23.86
CA HIS A 142 -5.40 -10.46 25.22
C HIS A 142 -5.59 -11.52 26.32
N ILE A 143 -6.03 -12.73 25.96
CA ILE A 143 -6.17 -13.83 26.92
C ILE A 143 -4.86 -14.64 27.03
N ASN A 144 -4.64 -15.24 28.21
CA ASN A 144 -3.59 -16.25 28.45
C ASN A 144 -2.21 -15.85 27.89
N ASN A 145 -1.66 -14.71 28.30
CA ASN A 145 -0.34 -14.22 27.90
C ASN A 145 -0.14 -14.07 26.37
N HIS A 146 -1.12 -13.52 25.66
CA HIS A 146 -1.02 -13.27 24.22
C HIS A 146 -0.82 -14.55 23.40
N ALA A 147 -1.60 -15.59 23.70
CA ALA A 147 -1.54 -16.88 23.01
C ALA A 147 -1.73 -16.76 21.50
N PHE A 148 -2.51 -15.76 21.05
CA PHE A 148 -2.62 -15.36 19.66
C PHE A 148 -1.83 -14.08 19.42
N LYS A 149 -0.79 -14.15 18.59
CA LYS A 149 0.08 -13.03 18.30
C LYS A 149 -0.49 -12.16 17.16
N PRO A 150 -0.34 -10.83 17.23
CA PRO A 150 -0.57 -9.96 16.08
C PRO A 150 0.35 -10.36 14.92
N PHE A 151 -0.06 -10.04 13.70
CA PHE A 151 0.70 -10.35 12.50
C PHE A 151 0.72 -9.16 11.53
N ILE A 152 1.65 -9.20 10.59
CA ILE A 152 1.70 -8.25 9.48
C ILE A 152 0.92 -8.81 8.30
N SER A 153 -0.01 -8.02 7.77
CA SER A 153 -0.56 -8.21 6.43
C SER A 153 0.37 -7.54 5.42
N GLU A 154 0.89 -8.30 4.46
CA GLU A 154 1.85 -7.85 3.47
C GLU A 154 1.26 -7.86 2.07
N ILE A 155 1.41 -6.72 1.39
CA ILE A 155 0.99 -6.50 0.02
C ILE A 155 2.19 -6.10 -0.81
N VAL A 156 2.44 -6.81 -1.90
CA VAL A 156 3.55 -6.54 -2.82
C VAL A 156 3.02 -6.46 -4.24
N LEU A 157 3.24 -5.34 -4.90
CA LEU A 157 2.83 -5.15 -6.29
C LEU A 157 3.86 -4.33 -7.08
N THR A 158 4.00 -4.64 -8.36
CA THR A 158 4.88 -3.93 -9.28
C THR A 158 4.07 -3.32 -10.42
N LYS A 159 4.31 -2.03 -10.68
CA LYS A 159 3.72 -1.29 -11.79
C LYS A 159 4.80 -0.94 -12.81
N LYS A 160 4.68 -1.47 -14.02
CA LYS A 160 5.47 -1.05 -15.19
C LYS A 160 4.62 -0.09 -16.02
N ILE A 161 5.07 1.16 -16.15
CA ILE A 161 4.30 2.22 -16.81
C ILE A 161 5.22 2.96 -17.77
N SER A 162 4.70 3.28 -18.95
CA SER A 162 5.38 4.13 -19.93
C SER A 162 4.58 5.41 -20.14
N VAL A 163 5.27 6.55 -20.12
CA VAL A 163 4.65 7.88 -20.22
C VAL A 163 5.49 8.75 -21.15
N GLY A 164 4.84 9.33 -22.14
CA GLY A 164 5.40 10.31 -23.05
C GLY A 164 5.62 11.67 -22.39
N ARG A 165 6.58 12.43 -22.91
CA ARG A 165 6.91 13.79 -22.42
C ARG A 165 5.72 14.74 -22.36
N TYR A 166 4.74 14.56 -23.26
CA TYR A 166 3.58 15.44 -23.41
C TYR A 166 2.26 14.77 -23.06
N ASP A 167 2.29 13.56 -22.51
CA ASP A 167 1.09 12.83 -22.13
C ASP A 167 0.42 13.50 -20.92
N LYS A 168 -0.91 13.41 -20.84
CA LYS A 168 -1.64 13.83 -19.65
C LYS A 168 -1.64 12.71 -18.61
N ILE A 169 -1.30 13.06 -17.37
CA ILE A 169 -1.28 12.18 -16.19
C ILE A 169 -2.29 12.69 -15.17
#